data_AF-A0A257PP09-F1
#
_entry.id   AF-A0A257PP09-F1
#
_cell.length_a   1.000
_cell.length_b   1.000
_cell.length_c   1.000
_cell.angle_alpha   90.00
_cell.angle_beta   90.00
_cell.angle_gamma   90.00
#
_symmetry.space_group_name_H-M   'P 1'
#
loop_
_entity.id
_entity.type
_entity.pdbx_description
1 polymer ?
#
loop_
_entity_poly.entity_id
_entity_poly.type
_entity_poly.pdbx_seq_one_letter_code
_entity_poly.pdbx_strand_id
1 'polypeptide(L)'
;MGRRRALASPMPGVVGFLDRIDEAGLGGWAVDFSRPVAGLQIRVLIDDVLVELVRCDLHREDAKLLNLPVSRIGFYYNIPARYHDGLRHVLRFATLDGRPLEMSSRNGNTAQVQFCLTKPVRIDGVVDGASDGLIQGWVLRVDEHAKRKTGGARVLVTLGGESVAELVADLYRADVATATKGEANCGFAYAPPPELQMRRRNEFRFLVMPERHELAGSPVEVIYADPEGRDRIAGMIARIDGLFGLAYHLKRELQALMPAERYLLSDYARWAARSMPLALARARARYGALPASPPLVSILCPVYRPEMPAFLQMLDSVKRQSYPHWELLLVDDGSADAALSDVLRAVAAAEPRCKLTVLAKNAGISAASNAGLAQAVGQFVAFLDHDDVLEPEALEIMLLAQAASGARLLYSDEDKIDAAGELSEPHLKSDFNFRLLLELNYICHIRQPVRRRPRSRHVIAADRDLAARADPSCAGNSLPLAQICEFHSRCGVWRQAAGRPGRRARGDRAFEAVRIAGQGCQPRWADLLPGRLAAGQGDEAAR
;
A
#
# COMPACT_ATOMS: atom_id res chain seq x y z
N MET A 1 4.68 -85.88 -53.06
CA MET A 1 4.46 -85.30 -51.72
C MET A 1 5.38 -84.10 -51.60
N GLY A 2 4.98 -82.87 -51.28
CA GLY A 2 3.70 -82.32 -50.87
C GLY A 2 3.71 -80.83 -51.17
N ARG A 3 2.50 -80.31 -51.40
CA ARG A 3 2.16 -78.92 -51.70
C ARG A 3 2.73 -77.95 -50.65
N ARG A 4 3.30 -76.83 -51.08
CA ARG A 4 3.14 -75.56 -50.35
C ARG A 4 2.44 -74.57 -51.27
N ARG A 5 1.17 -74.34 -50.94
CA ARG A 5 0.30 -73.30 -51.50
C ARG A 5 1.01 -71.95 -51.40
N ALA A 6 1.22 -71.30 -52.54
CA ALA A 6 1.25 -69.85 -52.59
C ALA A 6 -0.16 -69.37 -52.23
N LEU A 7 -0.35 -68.97 -50.97
CA LEU A 7 -1.43 -68.06 -50.61
C LEU A 7 -0.87 -66.66 -50.82
N ALA A 8 -1.10 -66.11 -52.01
CA ALA A 8 -1.00 -64.68 -52.22
C ALA A 8 -2.05 -64.03 -51.30
N SER A 9 -1.60 -63.50 -50.16
CA SER A 9 -2.43 -62.56 -49.40
C SER A 9 -2.79 -61.40 -50.34
N PRO A 10 -4.06 -60.97 -50.41
CA PRO A 10 -4.39 -59.77 -51.16
C PRO A 10 -3.53 -58.63 -50.61
N MET A 11 -2.81 -57.94 -51.49
CA MET A 11 -2.05 -56.75 -51.13
C MET A 11 -2.99 -55.84 -50.33
N PRO A 12 -2.64 -55.44 -49.09
CA PRO A 12 -3.52 -54.58 -48.31
C PRO A 12 -3.77 -53.31 -49.13
N GLY A 13 -5.00 -52.79 -49.11
CA GLY A 13 -5.37 -51.60 -49.88
C GLY A 13 -4.67 -50.34 -49.35
N VAL A 14 -5.46 -49.31 -49.02
CA VAL A 14 -4.91 -48.15 -48.31
C VAL A 14 -4.61 -48.54 -46.86
N VAL A 15 -3.38 -48.29 -46.42
CA VAL A 15 -2.92 -48.50 -45.04
C VAL A 15 -2.39 -47.18 -44.51
N GLY A 16 -2.60 -46.92 -43.21
CA GLY A 16 -1.99 -45.76 -42.57
C GLY A 16 -1.58 -46.01 -41.13
N PHE A 17 -0.76 -45.10 -40.62
CA PHE A 17 -0.22 -45.16 -39.27
C PHE A 17 -0.15 -43.76 -38.69
N LEU A 18 -0.45 -43.64 -37.39
CA LEU A 18 -0.37 -42.39 -36.63
C LEU A 18 0.90 -42.42 -35.75
N ASP A 19 1.84 -41.53 -36.08
CA ASP A 19 3.10 -41.39 -35.35
C ASP A 19 2.98 -40.43 -34.17
N ARG A 20 2.11 -39.42 -34.30
CA ARG A 20 1.97 -38.33 -33.34
C ARG A 20 0.52 -37.99 -33.09
N ILE A 21 0.12 -38.04 -31.83
CA ILE A 21 -1.16 -37.53 -31.34
C ILE A 21 -0.79 -36.50 -30.28
N ASP A 22 -0.98 -35.22 -30.58
CA ASP A 22 -0.77 -34.12 -29.63
C ASP A 22 -2.11 -33.43 -29.33
N GLU A 23 -2.10 -32.45 -28.42
CA GLU A 23 -3.32 -31.77 -27.95
C GLU A 23 -4.02 -30.93 -29.03
N ALA A 24 -3.46 -30.73 -30.23
CA ALA A 24 -4.09 -29.89 -31.25
C ALA A 24 -4.12 -30.51 -32.65
N GLY A 25 -3.39 -31.61 -32.87
CA GLY A 25 -3.27 -32.22 -34.19
C GLY A 25 -2.77 -33.65 -34.20
N LEU A 26 -2.83 -34.23 -35.40
CA LEU A 26 -2.52 -35.62 -35.70
C LEU A 26 -1.48 -35.69 -36.81
N GLY A 27 -0.37 -36.36 -36.54
CA GLY A 27 0.69 -36.64 -37.51
C GLY A 27 0.76 -38.12 -37.83
N GLY A 28 0.89 -38.44 -39.11
CA GLY A 28 0.94 -39.83 -39.56
C GLY A 28 1.36 -39.97 -41.00
N TRP A 29 1.14 -41.16 -41.56
CA TRP A 29 1.27 -41.44 -42.98
C TRP A 29 0.16 -42.36 -43.45
N ALA A 30 -0.15 -42.27 -44.74
CA ALA A 30 -1.04 -43.21 -45.41
C ALA A 30 -0.53 -43.48 -46.83
N VAL A 31 -0.63 -44.73 -47.26
CA VAL A 31 -0.20 -45.18 -48.58
C VAL A 31 -1.15 -46.23 -49.14
N ASP A 32 -1.35 -46.21 -50.45
CA ASP A 32 -2.05 -47.27 -51.17
C ASP A 32 -1.03 -48.24 -51.77
N PHE A 33 -0.97 -49.48 -51.29
CA PHE A 33 -0.04 -50.47 -51.84
C PHE A 33 -0.51 -51.04 -53.19
N SER A 34 -1.78 -50.86 -53.56
CA SER A 34 -2.29 -51.26 -54.87
C SER A 34 -1.92 -50.25 -55.97
N ARG A 35 -1.75 -48.97 -55.59
CA ARG A 35 -1.30 -47.87 -56.45
C ARG A 35 -0.41 -46.91 -55.65
N PRO A 36 0.90 -47.19 -55.52
CA PRO A 36 1.79 -46.36 -54.74
C PRO A 36 2.14 -45.05 -55.48
N VAL A 37 1.23 -44.08 -55.39
CA VAL A 37 1.43 -42.72 -55.89
C VAL A 37 1.71 -41.75 -54.74
N ALA A 38 2.62 -40.81 -54.97
CA ALA A 38 2.87 -39.72 -54.03
C ALA A 38 1.65 -38.78 -53.95
N GLY A 39 1.26 -38.39 -52.74
CA GLY A 39 0.15 -37.45 -52.53
C GLY A 39 -1.25 -38.06 -52.56
N LEU A 40 -1.41 -39.27 -52.01
CA LEU A 40 -2.72 -39.86 -51.69
C LEU A 40 -3.58 -38.86 -50.91
N GLN A 41 -4.87 -38.75 -51.21
CA GLN A 41 -5.80 -37.95 -50.43
C GLN A 41 -6.67 -38.82 -49.53
N ILE A 42 -6.83 -38.39 -48.28
CA ILE A 42 -7.69 -39.05 -47.28
C ILE A 42 -8.72 -38.05 -46.75
N ARG A 43 -9.91 -38.57 -46.43
CA ARG A 43 -11.00 -37.82 -45.80
C ARG A 43 -10.79 -37.82 -44.30
N VAL A 44 -10.86 -36.64 -43.69
CA VAL A 44 -10.91 -36.49 -42.23
C VAL A 44 -12.35 -36.19 -41.84
N LEU A 45 -12.93 -37.07 -41.02
CA LEU A 45 -14.27 -36.93 -40.49
C LEU A 45 -14.18 -36.64 -38.99
N ILE A 46 -14.96 -35.67 -38.52
CA ILE A 46 -15.16 -35.40 -37.09
C ILE A 46 -16.65 -35.50 -36.83
N ASP A 47 -17.04 -36.35 -35.88
CA ASP A 47 -18.43 -36.72 -35.57
C ASP A 47 -19.23 -37.10 -36.82
N ASP A 48 -18.60 -37.92 -37.67
CA ASP A 48 -19.14 -38.43 -38.94
C ASP A 48 -19.44 -37.38 -40.02
N VAL A 49 -19.02 -36.13 -39.82
CA VAL A 49 -19.07 -35.07 -40.82
C VAL A 49 -17.72 -34.93 -41.51
N LEU A 50 -17.70 -34.90 -42.85
CA LEU A 50 -16.49 -34.59 -43.61
C LEU A 50 -16.03 -33.17 -43.28
N VAL A 51 -14.84 -33.06 -42.67
CA VAL A 51 -14.25 -31.78 -42.32
C VAL A 51 -13.29 -31.29 -43.40
N GLU A 52 -12.39 -32.16 -43.85
CA GLU A 52 -11.34 -31.79 -44.79
C GLU A 52 -10.81 -33.00 -45.59
N LEU A 53 -10.23 -32.72 -46.76
CA LEU A 53 -9.43 -33.67 -47.54
C LEU A 53 -7.95 -33.37 -47.33
N VAL A 54 -7.24 -34.28 -46.65
CA VAL A 54 -5.81 -34.13 -46.36
C VAL A 54 -4.99 -34.85 -47.41
N ARG A 55 -3.96 -34.19 -47.93
CA ARG A 55 -3.00 -34.78 -48.86
C ARG A 55 -1.81 -35.35 -48.11
N CYS A 56 -1.50 -36.61 -48.38
CA CYS A 56 -0.37 -37.34 -47.81
C CYS A 56 0.86 -37.18 -48.70
N ASP A 57 1.51 -36.01 -48.68
CA ASP A 57 2.66 -35.67 -49.52
C ASP A 57 3.87 -35.12 -48.74
N LEU A 58 3.85 -35.18 -47.41
CA LEU A 58 5.01 -34.82 -46.60
C LEU A 58 6.10 -35.89 -46.74
N HIS A 59 7.34 -35.44 -46.87
CA HIS A 59 8.50 -36.32 -46.99
C HIS A 59 8.79 -37.00 -45.65
N ARG A 60 9.04 -38.32 -45.69
CA ARG A 60 9.46 -39.11 -44.54
C ARG A 60 10.78 -39.80 -44.82
N GLU A 61 11.79 -39.45 -44.03
CA GLU A 61 13.14 -40.01 -44.16
C GLU A 61 13.21 -41.49 -43.78
N ASP A 62 12.36 -41.91 -42.84
CA ASP A 62 12.23 -43.29 -42.36
C ASP A 62 11.37 -44.19 -43.25
N ALA A 63 10.75 -43.67 -44.32
CA ALA A 63 9.94 -44.45 -45.24
C ALA A 63 10.72 -45.62 -45.88
N LYS A 64 12.02 -45.45 -46.14
CA LYS A 64 12.91 -46.50 -46.66
C LYS A 64 13.18 -47.60 -45.62
N LEU A 65 13.32 -47.23 -44.35
CA LEU A 65 13.55 -48.16 -43.24
C LEU A 65 12.29 -49.01 -42.95
N LEU A 66 11.11 -48.44 -43.20
CA LEU A 66 9.80 -49.11 -43.07
C LEU A 66 9.38 -49.91 -44.31
N ASN A 67 10.26 -50.03 -45.32
CA ASN A 67 10.01 -50.72 -46.58
C ASN A 67 8.76 -50.23 -47.33
N LEU A 68 8.48 -48.92 -47.24
CA LEU A 68 7.33 -48.28 -47.88
C LEU A 68 7.66 -47.87 -49.33
N PRO A 69 6.69 -47.95 -50.26
CA PRO A 69 6.96 -47.88 -51.70
C PRO A 69 7.29 -46.46 -52.21
N VAL A 70 6.95 -45.42 -51.45
CA VAL A 70 7.18 -44.00 -51.78
C VAL A 70 7.56 -43.22 -50.52
N SER A 71 8.40 -42.19 -50.67
CA SER A 71 8.93 -41.40 -49.55
C SER A 71 8.11 -40.16 -49.20
N ARG A 72 7.09 -39.81 -49.99
CA ARG A 72 6.17 -38.69 -49.74
C ARG A 72 4.76 -39.21 -49.49
N ILE A 73 4.53 -39.56 -48.22
CA ILE A 73 3.32 -40.24 -47.73
C ILE A 73 2.85 -39.71 -46.37
N GLY A 74 3.61 -38.79 -45.78
CA GLY A 74 3.28 -38.21 -44.48
C GLY A 74 2.17 -37.18 -44.60
N PHE A 75 1.46 -36.95 -43.50
CA PHE A 75 0.52 -35.86 -43.33
C PHE A 75 0.58 -35.32 -41.90
N TYR A 76 0.16 -34.08 -41.74
CA TYR A 76 -0.15 -33.48 -40.45
C TYR A 76 -1.48 -32.76 -40.57
N TYR A 77 -2.41 -33.05 -39.66
CA TYR A 77 -3.74 -32.46 -39.63
C TYR A 77 -3.93 -31.72 -38.32
N ASN A 78 -4.26 -30.43 -38.40
CA ASN A 78 -4.58 -29.60 -37.25
C ASN A 78 -6.09 -29.58 -37.04
N ILE A 79 -6.56 -29.87 -35.83
CA ILE A 79 -7.99 -29.88 -35.54
C ILE A 79 -8.53 -28.43 -35.64
N PRO A 80 -9.61 -28.18 -36.40
CA PRO A 80 -10.14 -26.82 -36.53
C PRO A 80 -10.66 -26.29 -35.19
N ALA A 81 -10.41 -25.00 -34.94
CA ALA A 81 -10.76 -24.33 -33.68
C ALA A 81 -12.25 -24.41 -33.28
N ARG A 82 -13.15 -24.71 -34.23
CA ARG A 82 -14.58 -24.94 -33.96
C ARG A 82 -14.87 -26.21 -33.13
N TYR A 83 -13.90 -27.12 -33.02
CA TYR A 83 -13.96 -28.34 -32.19
C TYR A 83 -13.14 -28.19 -30.89
N HIS A 84 -12.78 -26.95 -30.51
CA HIS A 84 -12.11 -26.62 -29.25
C HIS A 84 -13.12 -26.05 -28.23
N ASP A 85 -14.24 -26.75 -28.05
CA ASP A 85 -15.40 -26.32 -27.27
C ASP A 85 -15.50 -27.01 -25.89
N GLY A 86 -14.54 -27.88 -25.55
CA GLY A 86 -14.55 -28.68 -24.33
C GLY A 86 -15.51 -29.87 -24.35
N LEU A 87 -16.13 -30.18 -25.49
CA LEU A 87 -16.95 -31.37 -25.70
C LEU A 87 -16.11 -32.54 -26.23
N ARG A 88 -16.62 -33.75 -26.05
CA ARG A 88 -15.98 -34.97 -26.56
C ARG A 88 -16.36 -35.17 -28.03
N HIS A 89 -15.35 -35.22 -28.89
CA HIS A 89 -15.48 -35.45 -30.33
C HIS A 89 -14.79 -36.75 -30.76
N VAL A 90 -15.20 -37.29 -31.91
CA VAL A 90 -14.63 -38.50 -32.52
C VAL A 90 -14.09 -38.21 -33.92
N LEU A 91 -12.78 -38.39 -34.12
CA LEU A 91 -12.12 -38.25 -35.41
C LEU A 91 -11.90 -39.61 -36.09
N ARG A 92 -12.21 -39.68 -37.38
CA ARG A 92 -12.03 -40.87 -38.24
C ARG A 92 -11.37 -40.49 -39.56
N PHE A 93 -10.64 -41.43 -40.15
CA PHE A 93 -10.08 -41.31 -41.48
C PHE A 93 -10.82 -42.24 -42.46
N ALA A 94 -11.00 -41.81 -43.70
CA ALA A 94 -11.55 -42.64 -44.76
C ALA A 94 -10.83 -42.39 -46.10
N THR A 95 -10.89 -43.36 -46.98
CA THR A 95 -10.47 -43.20 -48.39
C THR A 95 -11.40 -42.23 -49.13
N LEU A 96 -11.00 -41.74 -50.30
CA LEU A 96 -11.84 -40.87 -51.14
C LEU A 96 -13.22 -41.50 -51.43
N ASP A 97 -13.25 -42.80 -51.69
CA ASP A 97 -14.46 -43.60 -51.94
C ASP A 97 -15.31 -43.84 -50.67
N GLY A 98 -14.90 -43.28 -49.53
CA GLY A 98 -15.67 -43.33 -48.27
C GLY A 98 -15.45 -44.60 -47.44
N ARG A 99 -14.53 -45.50 -47.83
CA ARG A 99 -14.21 -46.68 -47.01
C ARG A 99 -13.41 -46.25 -45.78
N PRO A 100 -13.80 -46.65 -44.56
CA PRO A 100 -13.05 -46.35 -43.34
C PRO A 100 -11.59 -46.83 -43.44
N LEU A 101 -10.67 -45.99 -42.97
CA LEU A 101 -9.25 -46.31 -42.93
C LEU A 101 -8.86 -46.65 -41.48
N GLU A 102 -8.44 -47.88 -41.26
CA GLU A 102 -7.85 -48.26 -39.98
C GLU A 102 -6.42 -47.70 -39.89
N MET A 103 -6.17 -46.94 -38.83
CA MET A 103 -4.86 -46.34 -38.59
C MET A 103 -4.17 -47.07 -37.45
N SER A 104 -3.03 -47.69 -37.75
CA SER A 104 -2.20 -48.29 -36.71
C SER A 104 -1.52 -47.20 -35.88
N SER A 105 -1.39 -47.39 -34.57
CA SER A 105 -0.64 -46.49 -33.68
C SER A 105 0.26 -47.31 -32.75
N ARG A 106 1.15 -46.65 -32.01
CA ARG A 106 2.01 -47.33 -31.01
C ARG A 106 1.22 -48.08 -29.93
N ASN A 107 -0.06 -47.73 -29.70
CA ASN A 107 -0.92 -48.33 -28.70
C ASN A 107 -1.91 -49.37 -29.28
N GLY A 108 -1.71 -49.78 -30.54
CA GLY A 108 -2.58 -50.71 -31.26
C GLY A 108 -3.31 -50.06 -32.45
N ASN A 109 -4.08 -50.86 -33.18
CA ASN A 109 -4.91 -50.37 -34.28
C ASN A 109 -6.09 -49.56 -33.74
N THR A 110 -6.27 -48.35 -34.25
CA THR A 110 -7.44 -47.55 -33.95
C THR A 110 -8.19 -47.15 -35.20
N ALA A 111 -9.50 -47.43 -35.22
CA ALA A 111 -10.40 -46.95 -36.24
C ALA A 111 -10.93 -45.53 -35.94
N GLN A 112 -10.72 -45.03 -34.71
CA GLN A 112 -11.22 -43.72 -34.28
C GLN A 112 -10.34 -43.09 -33.18
N VAL A 113 -10.19 -41.77 -33.21
CA VAL A 113 -9.47 -41.00 -32.18
C VAL A 113 -10.49 -40.14 -31.43
N GLN A 114 -10.60 -40.33 -30.11
CA GLN A 114 -11.45 -39.51 -29.26
C GLN A 114 -10.64 -38.35 -28.68
N PHE A 115 -11.18 -37.13 -28.74
CA PHE A 115 -10.52 -35.94 -28.21
C PHE A 115 -11.52 -35.01 -27.52
N CYS A 116 -11.01 -34.15 -26.65
CA CYS A 116 -11.75 -33.07 -25.99
C CYS A 116 -10.78 -31.91 -25.82
N LEU A 117 -10.97 -30.84 -26.60
CA LEU A 117 -10.07 -29.69 -26.63
C LEU A 117 -10.76 -28.44 -26.10
N THR A 118 -10.09 -27.70 -25.24
CA THR A 118 -10.55 -26.40 -24.74
C THR A 118 -9.83 -25.27 -25.45
N LYS A 119 -10.54 -24.15 -25.68
CA LYS A 119 -9.96 -22.95 -26.31
C LYS A 119 -8.79 -22.43 -25.46
N PRO A 120 -7.67 -21.98 -26.07
CA PRO A 120 -6.52 -21.49 -25.33
C PRO A 120 -6.89 -20.31 -24.42
N VAL A 121 -6.43 -20.36 -23.17
CA VAL A 121 -6.52 -19.26 -22.19
C VAL A 121 -5.63 -18.13 -22.70
N ARG A 122 -6.20 -16.94 -22.90
CA ARG A 122 -5.42 -15.77 -23.30
C ARG A 122 -4.68 -15.23 -22.07
N ILE A 123 -3.42 -14.84 -22.25
CA ILE A 123 -2.64 -14.18 -21.19
C ILE A 123 -2.74 -12.68 -21.39
N ASP A 124 -3.22 -11.97 -20.37
CA ASP A 124 -3.15 -10.51 -20.29
C ASP A 124 -2.16 -10.16 -19.17
N GLY A 125 -1.12 -9.36 -19.44
CA GLY A 125 -0.17 -8.96 -18.42
C GLY A 125 0.92 -8.02 -18.94
N VAL A 126 1.53 -7.28 -18.02
CA VAL A 126 2.59 -6.30 -18.33
C VAL A 126 3.61 -6.23 -17.20
N VAL A 127 4.86 -5.93 -17.56
CA VAL A 127 5.92 -5.53 -16.64
C VAL A 127 5.90 -4.02 -16.53
N ASP A 128 5.63 -3.49 -15.33
CA ASP A 128 5.46 -2.06 -15.07
C ASP A 128 6.78 -1.28 -15.20
N GLY A 129 7.92 -1.94 -14.94
CA GLY A 129 9.27 -1.38 -15.03
C GLY A 129 10.12 -1.71 -13.81
N ALA A 130 11.28 -1.04 -13.71
CA ALA A 130 12.20 -1.16 -12.58
C ALA A 130 12.24 0.14 -11.76
N SER A 131 11.97 0.06 -10.46
CA SER A 131 12.06 1.17 -9.50
C SER A 131 12.72 0.68 -8.22
N ASP A 132 13.68 1.43 -7.68
CA ASP A 132 14.38 1.11 -6.42
C ASP A 132 14.98 -0.31 -6.37
N GLY A 133 15.44 -0.83 -7.52
CA GLY A 133 16.02 -2.18 -7.61
C GLY A 133 15.00 -3.33 -7.63
N LEU A 134 13.70 -3.02 -7.68
CA LEU A 134 12.60 -3.98 -7.83
C LEU A 134 12.01 -3.87 -9.24
N ILE A 135 11.81 -5.01 -9.89
CA ILE A 135 11.06 -5.13 -11.15
C ILE A 135 9.67 -5.66 -10.80
N GLN A 136 8.63 -4.96 -11.21
CA GLN A 136 7.25 -5.30 -10.85
C GLN A 136 6.37 -5.46 -12.10
N GLY A 137 5.29 -6.21 -11.97
CA GLY A 137 4.30 -6.38 -13.02
C GLY A 137 3.08 -7.15 -12.55
N TRP A 138 2.22 -7.53 -13.49
CA TRP A 138 1.03 -8.33 -13.21
C TRP A 138 0.66 -9.24 -14.38
N VAL A 139 -0.06 -10.32 -14.08
CA VAL A 139 -0.50 -11.34 -15.05
C VAL A 139 -1.89 -11.86 -14.69
N LEU A 140 -2.76 -11.96 -15.69
CA LEU A 140 -4.07 -12.58 -15.63
C LEU A 140 -4.21 -13.63 -16.73
N ARG A 141 -4.80 -14.77 -16.35
CA ARG A 141 -5.25 -15.81 -17.27
C ARG A 141 -6.72 -15.58 -17.61
N VAL A 142 -7.01 -15.34 -18.89
CA VAL A 142 -8.35 -15.00 -19.39
C VAL A 142 -8.97 -16.21 -20.08
N ASP A 143 -9.98 -16.77 -19.42
CA ASP A 143 -10.87 -17.77 -20.00
C ASP A 143 -12.07 -17.05 -20.63
N GLU A 144 -12.08 -16.98 -21.97
CA GLU A 144 -13.15 -16.31 -22.72
C GLU A 144 -14.50 -17.04 -22.62
N HIS A 145 -14.51 -18.36 -22.40
CA HIS A 145 -15.73 -19.16 -22.31
C HIS A 145 -16.38 -18.99 -20.92
N ALA A 146 -15.58 -19.12 -19.87
CA ALA A 146 -16.04 -18.90 -18.49
C ALA A 146 -16.20 -17.42 -18.14
N LYS A 147 -15.80 -16.50 -19.03
CA LYS A 147 -15.72 -15.04 -18.80
C LYS A 147 -14.96 -14.72 -17.50
N ARG A 148 -13.92 -15.49 -17.21
CA ARG A 148 -13.18 -15.42 -15.94
C ARG A 148 -11.74 -14.98 -16.20
N LYS A 149 -11.24 -14.09 -15.34
CA LYS A 149 -9.85 -13.64 -15.36
C LYS A 149 -9.20 -13.95 -14.00
N THR A 150 -8.32 -14.93 -13.99
CA THR A 150 -7.71 -15.45 -12.76
C THR A 150 -6.26 -15.00 -12.61
N GLY A 151 -5.87 -14.67 -11.39
CA GLY A 151 -4.48 -14.40 -11.03
C GLY A 151 -3.68 -15.68 -10.72
N GLY A 152 -2.55 -15.54 -10.02
CA GLY A 152 -1.74 -16.69 -9.58
C GLY A 152 -0.93 -17.39 -10.68
N ALA A 153 -0.71 -16.74 -11.83
CA ALA A 153 0.09 -17.32 -12.90
C ALA A 153 1.58 -17.43 -12.50
N ARG A 154 2.25 -18.50 -12.95
CA ARG A 154 3.70 -18.66 -12.77
C ARG A 154 4.45 -17.82 -13.80
N VAL A 155 5.42 -17.04 -13.34
CA VAL A 155 6.26 -16.17 -14.17
C VAL A 155 7.71 -16.60 -14.03
N LEU A 156 8.29 -17.06 -15.13
CA LEU A 156 9.69 -17.42 -15.25
C LEU A 156 10.50 -16.18 -15.62
N VAL A 157 11.50 -15.86 -14.80
CA VAL A 157 12.45 -14.78 -15.07
C VAL A 157 13.71 -15.37 -15.71
N THR A 158 14.11 -14.83 -16.86
CA THR A 158 15.31 -15.28 -17.57
C THR A 158 16.28 -14.12 -17.82
N LEU A 159 17.57 -14.43 -17.83
CA LEU A 159 18.66 -13.51 -18.15
C LEU A 159 19.57 -14.19 -19.18
N GLY A 160 19.71 -13.61 -20.38
CA GLY A 160 20.50 -14.23 -21.45
C GLY A 160 19.98 -15.61 -21.90
N GLY A 161 18.69 -15.88 -21.70
CA GLY A 161 18.05 -17.17 -22.03
C GLY A 161 18.10 -18.23 -20.91
N GLU A 162 18.88 -18.00 -19.85
CA GLU A 162 18.93 -18.89 -18.68
C GLU A 162 17.87 -18.51 -17.64
N SER A 163 17.27 -19.51 -17.00
CA SER A 163 16.30 -19.31 -15.92
C SER A 163 17.01 -18.87 -14.65
N VAL A 164 16.68 -17.67 -14.15
CA VAL A 164 17.28 -17.11 -12.92
C VAL A 164 16.34 -17.08 -11.74
N ALA A 165 15.02 -17.07 -11.97
CA ALA A 165 14.02 -17.14 -10.91
C ALA A 165 12.66 -17.61 -11.44
N GLU A 166 11.82 -18.10 -10.54
CA GLU A 166 10.44 -18.39 -10.81
C GLU A 166 9.56 -17.75 -9.74
N LEU A 167 8.51 -17.05 -10.19
CA LEU A 167 7.62 -16.24 -9.35
C LEU A 167 6.18 -16.73 -9.51
N VAL A 168 5.36 -16.42 -8.52
CA VAL A 168 3.90 -16.56 -8.61
C VAL A 168 3.31 -15.15 -8.59
N ALA A 169 2.40 -14.88 -9.54
CA ALA A 169 1.72 -13.61 -9.64
C ALA A 169 0.49 -13.55 -8.72
N ASP A 170 0.71 -13.57 -7.40
CA ASP A 170 -0.32 -13.59 -6.36
C ASP A 170 -0.37 -12.33 -5.47
N LEU A 171 0.46 -11.32 -5.76
CA LEU A 171 0.46 -10.06 -5.02
C LEU A 171 -0.81 -9.25 -5.32
N TYR A 172 -1.37 -8.64 -4.29
CA TYR A 172 -2.61 -7.88 -4.38
C TYR A 172 -2.44 -6.55 -5.15
N ARG A 173 -3.24 -6.35 -6.19
CA ARG A 173 -3.26 -5.21 -7.12
C ARG A 173 -4.71 -4.76 -7.39
N ALA A 174 -5.24 -3.91 -6.53
CA ALA A 174 -6.62 -3.39 -6.65
C ALA A 174 -6.82 -2.49 -7.88
N ASP A 175 -5.77 -1.78 -8.30
CA ASP A 175 -5.72 -0.96 -9.50
C ASP A 175 -5.96 -1.81 -10.75
N VAL A 176 -5.27 -2.95 -10.86
CA VAL A 176 -5.39 -3.89 -11.98
C VAL A 176 -6.76 -4.56 -11.98
N ALA A 177 -7.24 -5.02 -10.82
CA ALA A 177 -8.57 -5.61 -10.70
C ALA A 177 -9.68 -4.66 -11.20
N THR A 178 -9.58 -3.38 -10.83
CA THR A 178 -10.54 -2.35 -11.23
C THR A 178 -10.52 -2.12 -12.75
N ALA A 179 -9.33 -2.02 -13.35
CA ALA A 179 -9.18 -1.76 -14.78
C ALA A 179 -9.56 -2.96 -15.65
N THR A 180 -9.18 -4.17 -15.23
CA THR A 180 -9.34 -5.39 -16.05
C THR A 180 -10.62 -6.16 -15.77
N LYS A 181 -11.33 -5.84 -14.66
CA LYS A 181 -12.43 -6.63 -14.09
C LYS A 181 -12.02 -8.09 -13.80
N GLY A 182 -10.79 -8.28 -13.34
CA GLY A 182 -10.22 -9.58 -12.96
C GLY A 182 -9.94 -9.70 -11.46
N GLU A 183 -9.38 -10.83 -11.05
CA GLU A 183 -8.91 -11.04 -9.67
C GLU A 183 -7.80 -10.07 -9.28
N ALA A 184 -7.79 -9.66 -8.00
CA ALA A 184 -6.80 -8.70 -7.50
C ALA A 184 -5.44 -9.32 -7.18
N ASN A 185 -5.37 -10.63 -6.92
CA ASN A 185 -4.12 -11.32 -6.62
C ASN A 185 -3.42 -11.73 -7.92
N CYS A 186 -2.92 -10.74 -8.65
CA CYS A 186 -2.36 -10.91 -9.99
C CYS A 186 -0.99 -10.27 -10.17
N GLY A 187 -0.43 -9.63 -9.14
CA GLY A 187 0.86 -8.94 -9.20
C GLY A 187 2.05 -9.83 -8.89
N PHE A 188 3.23 -9.46 -9.36
CA PHE A 188 4.52 -10.07 -8.98
C PHE A 188 5.59 -8.99 -8.78
N ALA A 189 6.64 -9.34 -8.04
CA ALA A 189 7.82 -8.50 -7.84
C ALA A 189 9.09 -9.35 -7.84
N TYR A 190 10.14 -8.85 -8.47
CA TYR A 190 11.45 -9.48 -8.56
C TYR A 190 12.54 -8.51 -8.12
N ALA A 191 13.33 -8.92 -7.14
CA ALA A 191 14.57 -8.23 -6.75
C ALA A 191 15.75 -9.08 -7.23
N PRO A 192 16.53 -8.61 -8.23
CA PRO A 192 17.70 -9.34 -8.70
C PRO A 192 18.72 -9.51 -7.57
N PRO A 193 19.25 -10.72 -7.33
CA PRO A 193 20.21 -10.96 -6.27
C PRO A 193 21.55 -10.24 -6.54
N PRO A 194 22.34 -9.91 -5.50
CA PRO A 194 23.53 -9.06 -5.61
C PRO A 194 24.53 -9.46 -6.70
N GLU A 195 24.66 -10.77 -6.96
CA GLU A 195 25.57 -11.33 -7.96
C GLU A 195 25.19 -10.90 -9.38
N LEU A 196 23.88 -10.77 -9.66
CA LEU A 196 23.40 -10.25 -10.94
C LEU A 196 23.52 -8.72 -11.01
N GLN A 197 23.45 -8.02 -9.88
CA GLN A 197 23.60 -6.57 -9.82
C GLN A 197 25.03 -6.08 -10.12
N MET A 198 26.05 -6.95 -10.02
CA MET A 198 27.44 -6.61 -10.36
C MET A 198 27.65 -6.39 -11.87
N ARG A 199 26.73 -6.86 -12.72
CA ARG A 199 26.76 -6.60 -14.16
C ARG A 199 26.20 -5.22 -14.45
N ARG A 200 26.96 -4.38 -15.17
CA ARG A 200 26.58 -2.98 -15.49
C ARG A 200 25.20 -2.88 -16.17
N ARG A 201 24.85 -3.84 -17.01
CA ARG A 201 23.62 -3.88 -17.80
C ARG A 201 23.06 -5.30 -17.77
N ASN A 202 21.84 -5.47 -17.29
CA ASN A 202 21.13 -6.75 -17.32
C ASN A 202 19.82 -6.59 -18.08
N GLU A 203 19.50 -7.57 -18.92
CA GLU A 203 18.24 -7.66 -19.66
C GLU A 203 17.43 -8.84 -19.14
N PHE A 204 16.40 -8.56 -18.33
CA PHE A 204 15.54 -9.60 -17.77
C PHE A 204 14.29 -9.79 -18.62
N ARG A 205 13.96 -11.05 -18.92
CA ARG A 205 12.71 -11.42 -19.60
C ARG A 205 11.76 -12.14 -18.67
N PHE A 206 10.46 -11.86 -18.82
CA PHE A 206 9.40 -12.40 -17.98
C PHE A 206 8.43 -13.22 -18.83
N LEU A 207 8.42 -14.54 -18.63
CA LEU A 207 7.65 -15.50 -19.41
C LEU A 207 6.59 -16.17 -18.54
N VAL A 208 5.33 -16.14 -18.97
CA VAL A 208 4.24 -16.81 -18.28
C VAL A 208 4.22 -18.29 -18.63
N MET A 209 4.24 -19.15 -17.61
CA MET A 209 4.28 -20.61 -17.74
C MET A 209 2.89 -21.22 -17.61
N PRO A 210 2.56 -22.32 -18.33
CA PRO A 210 3.47 -23.16 -19.11
C PRO A 210 3.71 -22.75 -20.57
N GLU A 211 2.92 -21.83 -21.13
CA GLU A 211 2.92 -21.50 -22.56
C GLU A 211 4.17 -20.71 -23.01
N ARG A 212 5.01 -20.26 -22.06
CA ARG A 212 6.19 -19.40 -22.24
C ARG A 212 5.85 -18.11 -22.97
N HIS A 213 4.68 -17.54 -22.68
CA HIS A 213 4.22 -16.30 -23.26
C HIS A 213 4.99 -15.12 -22.64
N GLU A 214 5.71 -14.34 -23.45
CA GLU A 214 6.44 -13.17 -22.97
C GLU A 214 5.49 -12.01 -22.65
N LEU A 215 5.63 -11.42 -21.46
CA LEU A 215 4.78 -10.31 -21.03
C LEU A 215 5.07 -9.02 -21.80
N ALA A 216 4.06 -8.17 -21.96
CA ALA A 216 4.27 -6.82 -22.47
C ALA A 216 5.23 -6.06 -21.53
N GLY A 217 6.11 -5.22 -22.08
CA GLY A 217 7.15 -4.54 -21.29
C GLY A 217 8.35 -5.42 -20.93
N SER A 218 8.35 -6.70 -21.32
CA SER A 218 9.55 -7.55 -21.37
C SER A 218 10.19 -7.46 -22.77
N PRO A 219 11.53 -7.44 -22.90
CA PRO A 219 12.52 -7.42 -21.82
C PRO A 219 12.60 -6.10 -21.05
N VAL A 220 12.99 -6.17 -19.77
CA VAL A 220 13.33 -5.01 -18.93
C VAL A 220 14.84 -4.90 -18.79
N GLU A 221 15.35 -3.73 -19.14
CA GLU A 221 16.76 -3.40 -18.97
C GLU A 221 17.00 -2.68 -17.64
N VAL A 222 17.93 -3.19 -16.84
CA VAL A 222 18.37 -2.57 -15.58
C VAL A 222 19.85 -2.26 -15.64
N ILE A 223 20.19 -0.99 -15.42
CA ILE A 223 21.57 -0.50 -15.34
C ILE A 223 21.93 -0.31 -13.88
N TYR A 224 22.94 -1.03 -13.42
CA TYR A 224 23.46 -0.89 -12.06
C TYR A 224 24.67 0.05 -12.07
N ALA A 225 24.72 0.95 -11.08
CA ALA A 225 25.90 1.79 -10.85
C ALA A 225 27.13 0.92 -10.60
N ASP A 226 28.29 1.36 -11.09
CA ASP A 226 29.53 0.62 -10.85
C ASP A 226 29.84 0.52 -9.35
N PRO A 227 30.46 -0.59 -8.89
CA PRO A 227 30.81 -0.76 -7.48
C PRO A 227 31.62 0.42 -6.92
N GLU A 228 32.58 0.92 -7.70
CA GLU A 228 33.38 2.09 -7.31
C GLU A 228 32.55 3.36 -7.13
N GLY A 229 31.54 3.60 -7.95
CA GLY A 229 30.64 4.75 -7.85
C GLY A 229 29.74 4.66 -6.64
N ARG A 230 29.23 3.45 -6.34
CA ARG A 230 28.50 3.19 -5.09
C ARG A 230 29.37 3.46 -3.87
N ASP A 231 30.61 2.96 -3.87
CA ASP A 231 31.56 3.18 -2.77
C ASP A 231 31.97 4.65 -2.65
N ARG A 232 32.13 5.37 -3.78
CA ARG A 232 32.37 6.83 -3.78
C ARG A 232 31.20 7.58 -3.14
N ILE A 233 29.95 7.26 -3.50
CA ILE A 233 28.76 7.90 -2.93
C ILE A 233 28.64 7.58 -1.44
N ALA A 234 28.79 6.32 -1.04
CA ALA A 234 28.78 5.91 0.36
C ALA A 234 29.88 6.61 1.17
N GLY A 235 31.08 6.74 0.59
CA GLY A 235 32.19 7.49 1.17
C GLY A 235 31.90 9.00 1.29
N MET A 236 31.17 9.60 0.35
CA MET A 236 30.73 10.99 0.45
C MET A 236 29.70 11.17 1.57
N ILE A 237 28.73 10.27 1.70
CA ILE A 237 27.74 10.27 2.80
C ILE A 237 28.46 10.20 4.14
N ALA A 238 29.39 9.25 4.30
CA ALA A 238 30.17 9.10 5.54
C ALA A 238 31.00 10.36 5.89
N ARG A 239 31.55 11.06 4.89
CA ARG A 239 32.26 12.34 5.12
C ARG A 239 31.31 13.45 5.57
N ILE A 240 30.12 13.53 4.98
CA ILE A 240 29.09 14.48 5.37
C ILE A 240 28.67 14.24 6.83
N ASP A 241 28.44 12.99 7.21
CA ASP A 241 28.09 12.61 8.59
C ASP A 241 29.22 13.00 9.56
N GLY A 242 30.48 12.78 9.18
CA GLY A 242 31.64 13.21 9.95
C GLY A 242 31.72 14.73 10.14
N LEU A 243 31.43 15.52 9.09
CA LEU A 243 31.38 16.99 9.17
C LEU A 243 30.25 17.47 10.09
N PHE A 244 29.07 16.84 10.03
CA PHE A 244 27.98 17.15 10.96
C PHE A 244 28.36 16.85 12.41
N GLY A 245 29.04 15.73 12.67
CA GLY A 245 29.56 15.40 13.99
C GLY A 245 30.54 16.47 14.50
N LEU A 246 31.51 16.88 13.67
CA LEU A 246 32.46 17.93 14.01
C LEU A 246 31.78 19.28 14.27
N ALA A 247 30.84 19.69 13.42
CA ALA A 247 30.09 20.93 13.59
C ALA A 247 29.27 20.92 14.89
N TYR A 248 28.66 19.78 15.24
CA TYR A 248 27.93 19.61 16.49
C TYR A 248 28.84 19.72 17.72
N HIS A 249 29.99 19.06 17.70
CA HIS A 249 30.97 19.14 18.79
C HIS A 249 31.52 20.55 18.97
N LEU A 250 31.93 21.21 17.87
CA LEU A 250 32.41 22.59 17.89
C LEU A 250 31.33 23.54 18.44
N LYS A 251 30.07 23.38 18.00
CA LYS A 251 28.95 24.18 18.52
C LYS A 251 28.81 24.00 20.04
N ARG A 252 28.90 22.78 20.56
CA ARG A 252 28.83 22.52 22.01
C ARG A 252 29.99 23.15 22.77
N GLU A 253 31.21 23.06 22.25
CA GLU A 253 32.39 23.68 22.88
C GLU A 253 32.27 25.21 22.91
N LEU A 254 31.88 25.82 21.79
CA LEU A 254 31.63 27.26 21.71
C LEU A 254 30.52 27.70 22.66
N GLN A 255 29.43 26.93 22.77
CA GLN A 255 28.35 27.21 23.72
C GLN A 255 28.80 27.11 25.18
N ALA A 256 29.71 26.19 25.51
CA ALA A 256 30.27 26.06 26.86
C ALA A 256 31.22 27.22 27.23
N LEU A 257 31.88 27.83 26.24
CA LEU A 257 32.79 28.97 26.42
C LEU A 257 32.06 30.32 26.51
N MET A 258 30.84 30.40 25.98
CA MET A 258 30.02 31.61 26.09
C MET A 258 29.46 31.72 27.52
N PRO A 259 29.59 32.87 28.21
CA PRO A 259 28.85 33.11 29.43
C PRO A 259 27.36 33.13 29.08
N ALA A 260 26.67 32.02 29.32
CA ALA A 260 25.23 31.98 29.15
C ALA A 260 24.60 32.96 30.15
N GLU A 261 23.89 33.97 29.66
CA GLU A 261 22.85 34.62 30.47
C GLU A 261 21.94 33.48 30.95
N ARG A 262 22.02 33.14 32.23
CA ARG A 262 21.17 32.10 32.80
C ARG A 262 19.78 32.70 32.98
N TYR A 263 18.93 32.50 31.99
CA TYR A 263 17.51 32.79 32.13
C TYR A 263 16.93 31.80 33.13
N LEU A 264 16.49 32.32 34.28
CA LEU A 264 15.76 31.54 35.28
C LEU A 264 14.27 31.58 34.93
N LEU A 265 13.50 30.60 35.39
CA LEU A 265 12.04 30.64 35.24
C LEU A 265 11.45 31.91 35.90
N SER A 266 12.12 32.48 36.89
CA SER A 266 11.79 33.77 37.50
C SER A 266 11.83 34.95 36.52
N ASP A 267 12.57 34.84 35.41
CA ASP A 267 12.65 35.87 34.38
C ASP A 267 11.55 35.69 33.31
N TYR A 268 10.77 34.60 33.35
CA TYR A 268 9.83 34.24 32.31
C TYR A 268 8.76 35.32 32.09
N ALA A 269 8.11 35.81 33.15
CA ALA A 269 7.10 36.86 33.03
C ALA A 269 7.65 38.14 32.37
N ARG A 270 8.89 38.51 32.71
CA ARG A 270 9.58 39.66 32.09
C ARG A 270 9.92 39.40 30.62
N TRP A 271 10.31 38.18 30.28
CA TRP A 271 10.55 37.77 28.91
C TRP A 271 9.25 37.76 28.09
N ALA A 272 8.18 37.17 28.62
CA ALA A 272 6.87 37.06 27.98
C ALA A 272 6.32 38.45 27.65
N ALA A 273 6.32 39.36 28.63
CA ALA A 273 5.89 40.76 28.45
C ALA A 273 6.66 41.50 27.34
N ARG A 274 7.91 41.13 27.06
CA ARG A 274 8.72 41.72 25.98
C ARG A 274 8.62 40.97 24.66
N SER A 275 8.35 39.66 24.70
CA SER A 275 8.40 38.77 23.54
C SER A 275 7.04 38.61 22.87
N MET A 276 5.96 38.49 23.65
CA MET A 276 4.60 38.25 23.13
C MET A 276 4.12 39.36 22.18
N PRO A 277 4.31 40.66 22.46
CA PRO A 277 3.90 41.72 21.52
C PRO A 277 4.61 41.66 20.17
N LEU A 278 5.75 40.95 20.09
CA LEU A 278 6.53 40.79 18.87
C LEU A 278 6.27 39.44 18.19
N ALA A 279 5.44 38.55 18.75
CA ALA A 279 5.24 37.19 18.28
C ALA A 279 4.78 37.15 16.82
N LEU A 280 3.73 37.91 16.48
CA LEU A 280 3.22 37.96 15.10
C LEU A 280 4.22 38.58 14.13
N ALA A 281 4.94 39.63 14.52
CA ALA A 281 5.97 40.25 13.68
C ALA A 281 7.11 39.25 13.39
N ARG A 282 7.55 38.49 14.40
CA ARG A 282 8.54 37.42 14.26
C ARG A 282 8.03 36.29 13.37
N ALA A 283 6.78 35.88 13.54
CA ALA A 283 6.15 34.85 12.71
C ALA A 283 6.07 35.28 11.24
N ARG A 284 5.64 36.50 10.96
CA ARG A 284 5.61 37.05 9.58
C ARG A 284 7.01 37.16 8.98
N ALA A 285 8.01 37.59 9.76
CA ALA A 285 9.40 37.64 9.29
C ALA A 285 9.95 36.23 8.98
N ARG A 286 9.55 35.21 9.74
CA ARG A 286 10.03 33.83 9.59
C ARG A 286 9.30 33.06 8.50
N TYR A 287 7.98 33.17 8.43
CA TYR A 287 7.11 32.33 7.58
C TYR A 287 6.53 33.09 6.37
N GLY A 288 6.73 34.40 6.30
CA GLY A 288 6.23 35.24 5.20
C GLY A 288 4.80 35.72 5.44
N ALA A 289 4.02 35.77 4.35
CA ALA A 289 2.64 36.26 4.37
C ALA A 289 1.65 35.11 4.22
N LEU A 290 0.41 35.34 4.70
CA LEU A 290 -0.70 34.44 4.45
C LEU A 290 -1.03 34.36 2.95
N PRO A 291 -1.61 33.24 2.48
CA PRO A 291 -2.07 33.12 1.10
C PRO A 291 -3.16 34.14 0.77
N ALA A 292 -3.25 34.55 -0.50
CA ALA A 292 -4.22 35.54 -0.97
C ALA A 292 -5.69 35.14 -0.74
N SER A 293 -5.97 33.84 -0.68
CA SER A 293 -7.26 33.30 -0.26
C SER A 293 -7.12 32.70 1.15
N PRO A 294 -7.43 33.46 2.21
CA PRO A 294 -7.26 33.00 3.58
C PRO A 294 -8.23 31.84 3.91
N PRO A 295 -7.74 30.74 4.50
CA PRO A 295 -8.53 29.53 4.77
C PRO A 295 -9.42 29.66 6.01
N LEU A 296 -10.67 29.19 5.96
CA LEU A 296 -11.54 29.17 7.14
C LEU A 296 -11.06 28.15 8.20
N VAL A 297 -11.04 28.58 9.47
CA VAL A 297 -10.74 27.72 10.63
C VAL A 297 -12.01 27.43 11.44
N SER A 298 -12.37 26.17 11.61
CA SER A 298 -13.46 25.72 12.50
C SER A 298 -12.94 25.39 13.89
N ILE A 299 -13.21 26.22 14.88
CA ILE A 299 -12.81 25.98 16.26
C ILE A 299 -13.90 25.12 16.93
N LEU A 300 -13.54 23.95 17.44
CA LEU A 300 -14.40 23.02 18.15
C LEU A 300 -14.24 23.25 19.65
N CYS A 301 -15.35 23.59 20.31
CA CYS A 301 -15.37 23.80 21.75
C CYS A 301 -16.47 22.93 22.39
N PRO A 302 -16.11 21.76 22.95
CA PRO A 302 -17.02 20.95 23.74
C PRO A 302 -17.25 21.61 25.10
N VAL A 303 -18.53 21.81 25.46
CA VAL A 303 -18.95 22.49 26.68
C VAL A 303 -19.69 21.51 27.57
N TYR A 304 -19.25 21.36 28.82
CA TYR A 304 -19.99 20.59 29.81
C TYR A 304 -19.84 21.22 31.20
N ARG A 305 -20.91 21.85 31.68
CA ARG A 305 -20.96 22.51 33.01
C ARG A 305 -19.71 23.37 33.31
N PRO A 306 -19.38 24.35 32.45
CA PRO A 306 -18.15 25.11 32.57
C PRO A 306 -18.19 26.07 33.76
N GLU A 307 -17.01 26.47 34.26
CA GLU A 307 -16.92 27.63 35.14
C GLU A 307 -17.17 28.90 34.32
N MET A 308 -18.24 29.63 34.66
CA MET A 308 -18.74 30.70 33.80
C MET A 308 -17.74 31.83 33.52
N PRO A 309 -16.92 32.29 34.49
CA PRO A 309 -15.89 33.27 34.22
C PRO A 309 -14.83 32.78 33.21
N ALA A 310 -14.42 31.51 33.27
CA ALA A 310 -13.44 30.94 32.34
C ALA A 310 -14.06 30.79 30.95
N PHE A 311 -15.30 30.32 30.85
CA PHE A 311 -16.02 30.21 29.59
C PHE A 311 -16.18 31.55 28.86
N LEU A 312 -16.52 32.61 29.60
CA LEU A 312 -16.62 33.95 29.02
C LEU A 312 -15.26 34.47 28.52
N GLN A 313 -14.17 34.19 29.24
CA GLN A 313 -12.82 34.53 28.79
C GLN A 313 -12.41 33.75 27.53
N MET A 314 -12.72 32.46 27.47
CA MET A 314 -12.51 31.63 26.28
C MET A 314 -13.22 32.24 25.07
N LEU A 315 -14.52 32.55 25.19
CA LEU A 315 -15.31 33.15 24.11
C LEU A 315 -14.72 34.48 23.63
N ASP A 316 -14.30 35.32 24.57
CA ASP A 316 -13.71 36.62 24.30
C ASP A 316 -12.33 36.47 23.62
N SER A 317 -11.55 35.46 23.98
CA SER A 317 -10.27 35.12 23.35
C SER A 317 -10.41 34.73 21.87
N VAL A 318 -11.46 33.97 21.55
CA VAL A 318 -11.78 33.60 20.16
C VAL A 318 -12.23 34.82 19.36
N LYS A 319 -13.08 35.68 19.96
CA LYS A 319 -13.56 36.91 19.31
C LYS A 319 -12.45 37.91 19.00
N ARG A 320 -11.42 37.96 19.84
CA ARG A 320 -10.25 38.84 19.70
C ARG A 320 -9.19 38.34 18.73
N GLN A 321 -9.36 37.19 18.09
CA GLN A 321 -8.37 36.68 17.15
C GLN A 321 -8.09 37.70 16.02
N SER A 322 -6.81 38.00 15.77
CA SER A 322 -6.35 38.89 14.70
C SER A 322 -6.74 38.35 13.32
N TYR A 323 -6.84 37.03 13.21
CA TYR A 323 -7.31 36.33 12.04
C TYR A 323 -8.85 36.33 11.99
N PRO A 324 -9.50 36.90 10.96
CA PRO A 324 -10.95 37.08 10.98
C PRO A 324 -11.75 35.88 10.45
N HIS A 325 -11.12 34.95 9.72
CA HIS A 325 -11.79 33.85 9.03
C HIS A 325 -11.89 32.59 9.89
N TRP A 326 -12.73 32.65 10.92
CA TRP A 326 -13.03 31.51 11.78
C TRP A 326 -14.54 31.31 11.96
N GLU A 327 -14.90 30.09 12.36
CA GLU A 327 -16.19 29.75 12.95
C GLU A 327 -15.93 29.05 14.30
N LEU A 328 -16.80 29.26 15.28
CA LEU A 328 -16.73 28.59 16.58
C LEU A 328 -17.93 27.65 16.72
N LEU A 329 -17.66 26.35 16.89
CA LEU A 329 -18.65 25.31 17.06
C LEU A 329 -18.73 24.95 18.55
N LEU A 330 -19.69 25.54 19.23
CA LEU A 330 -20.02 25.24 20.62
C LEU A 330 -20.88 23.97 20.66
N VAL A 331 -20.39 22.93 21.35
CA VAL A 331 -21.12 21.67 21.50
C VAL A 331 -21.42 21.43 22.98
N ASP A 332 -22.64 21.71 23.41
CA ASP A 332 -23.10 21.35 24.75
C ASP A 332 -23.28 19.82 24.85
N ASP A 333 -22.43 19.17 25.64
CA ASP A 333 -22.45 17.73 25.91
C ASP A 333 -23.52 17.36 26.94
N GLY A 334 -24.74 17.85 26.72
CA GLY A 334 -25.91 17.57 27.57
C GLY A 334 -25.74 18.01 29.02
N SER A 335 -25.29 19.25 29.26
CA SER A 335 -25.06 19.80 30.60
C SER A 335 -26.30 19.79 31.50
N ALA A 336 -27.49 19.88 30.88
CA ALA A 336 -28.80 19.99 31.53
C ALA A 336 -28.90 21.20 32.50
N ASP A 337 -28.29 22.32 32.11
CA ASP A 337 -28.29 23.58 32.85
C ASP A 337 -28.98 24.66 32.01
N ALA A 338 -30.07 25.22 32.55
CA ALA A 338 -30.87 26.24 31.88
C ALA A 338 -30.09 27.56 31.73
N ALA A 339 -29.32 27.96 32.74
CA ALA A 339 -28.54 29.19 32.70
C ALA A 339 -27.45 29.12 31.63
N LEU A 340 -26.73 27.99 31.57
CA LEU A 340 -25.76 27.74 30.49
C LEU A 340 -26.44 27.72 29.12
N SER A 341 -27.59 27.07 29.00
CA SER A 341 -28.33 27.00 27.73
C SER A 341 -28.69 28.38 27.20
N ASP A 342 -29.14 29.28 28.09
CA ASP A 342 -29.49 30.64 27.72
C ASP A 342 -28.27 31.47 27.33
N VAL A 343 -27.14 31.31 28.04
CA VAL A 343 -25.86 31.92 27.66
C VAL A 343 -25.40 31.45 26.28
N LEU A 344 -25.43 30.15 26.01
CA LEU A 344 -25.00 29.59 24.72
C LEU A 344 -25.88 30.08 23.56
N ARG A 345 -27.20 30.17 23.76
CA ARG A 345 -28.12 30.73 22.77
C ARG A 345 -27.87 32.21 22.53
N ALA A 346 -27.64 32.98 23.60
CA ALA A 346 -27.33 34.41 23.50
C ALA A 346 -26.02 34.64 22.73
N VAL A 347 -24.99 33.81 22.98
CA VAL A 347 -23.70 33.87 22.27
C VAL A 347 -23.88 33.56 20.78
N ALA A 348 -24.60 32.49 20.45
CA ALA A 348 -24.86 32.13 19.04
C ALA A 348 -25.73 33.17 18.31
N ALA A 349 -26.62 33.86 19.03
CA ALA A 349 -27.43 34.95 18.45
C ALA A 349 -26.61 36.24 18.24
N ALA A 350 -25.67 36.54 19.14
CA ALA A 350 -24.88 37.78 19.10
C ALA A 350 -23.68 37.72 18.14
N GLU A 351 -23.12 36.54 17.89
CA GLU A 351 -21.96 36.34 17.02
C GLU A 351 -22.30 35.30 15.94
N PRO A 352 -22.56 35.72 14.68
CA PRO A 352 -22.95 34.82 13.60
C PRO A 352 -21.91 33.74 13.25
N ARG A 353 -20.64 33.94 13.62
CA ARG A 353 -19.57 32.94 13.47
C ARG A 353 -19.65 31.83 14.52
N CYS A 354 -20.43 32.01 15.60
CA CYS A 354 -20.65 31.01 16.64
C CYS A 354 -21.89 30.15 16.31
N LYS A 355 -21.72 28.83 16.26
CA LYS A 355 -22.78 27.86 16.03
C LYS A 355 -22.93 26.96 17.24
N LEU A 356 -24.16 26.79 17.71
CA LEU A 356 -24.49 25.97 18.86
C LEU A 356 -25.06 24.61 18.43
N THR A 357 -24.53 23.55 19.01
CA THR A 357 -25.08 22.19 18.97
C THR A 357 -25.34 21.71 20.39
N VAL A 358 -26.50 21.10 20.64
CA VAL A 358 -26.84 20.54 21.94
C VAL A 358 -27.03 19.04 21.81
N LEU A 359 -26.27 18.26 22.58
CA LEU A 359 -26.42 16.82 22.65
C LEU A 359 -27.52 16.44 23.65
N ALA A 360 -28.26 15.37 23.34
CA ALA A 360 -29.39 14.93 24.16
C ALA A 360 -28.98 14.45 25.57
N LYS A 361 -27.73 13.98 25.72
CA LYS A 361 -27.14 13.52 26.98
C LYS A 361 -25.63 13.66 26.91
N ASN A 362 -24.98 13.71 28.07
CA ASN A 362 -23.53 13.61 28.16
C ASN A 362 -23.05 12.30 27.53
N ALA A 363 -22.23 12.44 26.48
CA ALA A 363 -21.60 11.36 25.74
C ALA A 363 -20.06 11.43 25.82
N GLY A 364 -19.53 12.40 26.56
CA GLY A 364 -18.11 12.63 26.79
C GLY A 364 -17.49 13.54 25.73
N ILE A 365 -16.35 14.12 26.10
CA ILE A 365 -15.60 15.11 25.29
C ILE A 365 -15.34 14.63 23.85
N SER A 366 -15.01 13.35 23.67
CA SER A 366 -14.78 12.76 22.35
C SER A 366 -16.04 12.77 21.47
N ALA A 367 -17.20 12.44 22.02
CA ALA A 367 -18.45 12.44 21.27
C ALA A 367 -18.89 13.86 20.92
N ALA A 368 -18.75 14.80 21.86
CA ALA A 368 -19.00 16.22 21.62
C ALA A 368 -18.09 16.80 20.53
N SER A 369 -16.78 16.54 20.59
CA SER A 369 -15.83 16.98 19.57
C SER A 369 -16.12 16.37 18.20
N ASN A 370 -16.53 15.09 18.13
CA ASN A 370 -16.93 14.46 16.87
C ASN A 370 -18.22 15.08 16.29
N ALA A 371 -19.18 15.43 17.14
CA ALA A 371 -20.41 16.11 16.71
C ALA A 371 -20.12 17.51 16.16
N GLY A 372 -19.18 18.24 16.78
CA GLY A 372 -18.67 19.51 16.26
C GLY A 372 -17.94 19.32 14.93
N LEU A 373 -17.02 18.36 14.85
CA LEU A 373 -16.27 18.06 13.63
C LEU A 373 -17.18 17.71 12.44
N ALA A 374 -18.30 17.01 12.68
CA ALA A 374 -19.26 16.69 11.64
C ALA A 374 -19.90 17.93 11.00
N GLN A 375 -19.94 19.05 11.72
CA GLN A 375 -20.53 20.33 11.29
C GLN A 375 -19.49 21.34 10.80
N ALA A 376 -18.20 21.10 11.03
CA ALA A 376 -17.12 21.95 10.59
C ALA A 376 -17.09 22.08 9.05
N VAL A 377 -17.03 23.32 8.58
CA VAL A 377 -16.90 23.66 7.15
C VAL A 377 -15.55 24.30 6.81
N GLY A 378 -14.75 24.62 7.81
CA GLY A 378 -13.39 25.11 7.68
C GLY A 378 -12.46 24.13 6.97
N GLN A 379 -11.46 24.69 6.29
CA GLN A 379 -10.36 23.92 5.71
C GLN A 379 -9.47 23.33 6.82
N PHE A 380 -9.46 24.02 7.96
CA PHE A 380 -8.76 23.70 9.20
C PHE A 380 -9.78 23.68 10.35
N VAL A 381 -9.54 22.88 11.39
CA VAL A 381 -10.47 22.55 12.49
C VAL A 381 -9.88 22.61 13.91
N ALA A 382 -9.67 23.77 14.56
CA ALA A 382 -9.02 23.84 15.89
C ALA A 382 -9.78 23.18 17.05
N PHE A 383 -9.06 22.64 18.03
CA PHE A 383 -9.65 22.15 19.28
C PHE A 383 -9.36 23.17 20.39
N LEU A 384 -10.39 23.53 21.15
CA LEU A 384 -10.31 24.51 22.23
C LEU A 384 -11.22 24.07 23.38
N ASP A 385 -10.65 23.86 24.56
CA ASP A 385 -11.46 23.55 25.73
C ASP A 385 -12.16 24.81 26.26
N HIS A 386 -13.29 24.62 26.94
CA HIS A 386 -14.19 25.71 27.32
C HIS A 386 -13.65 26.57 28.47
N ASP A 387 -12.53 26.18 29.07
CA ASP A 387 -11.81 26.85 30.15
C ASP A 387 -10.42 27.35 29.72
N ASP A 388 -10.05 27.20 28.46
CA ASP A 388 -8.78 27.68 27.92
C ASP A 388 -8.91 29.00 27.13
N VAL A 389 -7.80 29.73 26.99
CA VAL A 389 -7.75 31.05 26.32
C VAL A 389 -6.73 31.02 25.19
N LEU A 390 -7.15 31.52 24.03
CA LEU A 390 -6.26 31.75 22.89
C LEU A 390 -5.55 33.11 22.99
N GLU A 391 -4.26 33.13 22.66
CA GLU A 391 -3.56 34.39 22.38
C GLU A 391 -4.15 35.10 21.16
N PRO A 392 -4.23 36.44 21.13
CA PRO A 392 -4.91 37.17 20.05
C PRO A 392 -4.39 36.84 18.64
N GLU A 393 -3.11 36.53 18.49
CA GLU A 393 -2.51 36.22 17.18
C GLU A 393 -2.35 34.72 16.89
N ALA A 394 -2.87 33.85 17.77
CA ALA A 394 -2.63 32.40 17.72
C ALA A 394 -3.02 31.77 16.38
N LEU A 395 -4.24 32.03 15.89
CA LEU A 395 -4.70 31.46 14.62
C LEU A 395 -3.87 31.95 13.43
N GLU A 396 -3.50 33.23 13.41
CA GLU A 396 -2.73 33.81 12.31
C GLU A 396 -1.34 33.20 12.22
N ILE A 397 -0.64 33.10 13.35
CA ILE A 397 0.71 32.53 13.42
C ILE A 397 0.69 31.04 13.03
N MET A 398 -0.29 30.27 13.49
CA MET A 398 -0.44 28.85 13.09
C MET A 398 -0.63 28.70 11.59
N LEU A 399 -1.41 29.58 10.97
CA LEU A 399 -1.66 29.55 9.52
C LEU A 399 -0.45 29.99 8.71
N LEU A 400 0.32 30.97 9.18
CA LEU A 400 1.59 31.37 8.57
C LEU A 400 2.57 30.19 8.55
N ALA A 401 2.75 29.53 9.69
CA ALA A 401 3.60 28.35 9.80
C ALA A 401 3.11 27.19 8.93
N GLN A 402 1.79 26.96 8.85
CA GLN A 402 1.20 25.94 7.99
C GLN A 402 1.49 26.22 6.51
N ALA A 403 1.28 27.47 6.06
CA ALA A 403 1.47 27.87 4.67
C ALA A 403 2.93 27.73 4.22
N ALA A 404 3.88 28.15 5.07
CA ALA A 404 5.30 28.05 4.78
C ALA A 404 5.81 26.60 4.71
N SER A 405 5.17 25.72 5.48
CA SER A 405 5.73 24.40 5.76
C SER A 405 4.97 23.24 5.10
N GLY A 406 3.71 23.47 4.69
CA GLY A 406 2.85 22.44 4.09
C GLY A 406 2.35 21.39 5.09
N ALA A 407 2.54 21.61 6.39
CA ALA A 407 2.20 20.67 7.44
C ALA A 407 0.71 20.29 7.45
N ARG A 408 0.43 19.04 7.84
CA ARG A 408 -0.92 18.50 8.06
C ARG A 408 -1.32 18.43 9.53
N LEU A 409 -0.46 18.85 10.44
CA LEU A 409 -0.75 18.99 11.85
C LEU A 409 0.31 19.92 12.40
N LEU A 410 -0.11 20.93 13.13
CA LEU A 410 0.75 21.77 13.95
C LEU A 410 0.20 21.74 15.38
N TYR A 411 1.08 22.09 16.28
CA TYR A 411 0.81 22.27 17.70
C TYR A 411 1.69 23.42 18.17
N SER A 412 1.35 23.95 19.33
CA SER A 412 2.00 25.11 19.89
C SER A 412 2.41 24.87 21.32
N ASP A 413 3.29 25.72 21.84
CA ASP A 413 3.60 25.77 23.25
C ASP A 413 2.36 26.22 24.04
N GLU A 414 2.36 25.95 25.34
CA GLU A 414 1.31 26.39 26.24
C GLU A 414 1.87 26.89 27.56
N ASP A 415 1.10 27.65 28.32
CA ASP A 415 1.36 28.06 29.69
C ASP A 415 0.06 27.95 30.50
N LYS A 416 0.17 28.03 31.82
CA LYS A 416 -0.96 28.11 32.73
C LYS A 416 -1.19 29.54 33.18
N ILE A 417 -2.42 29.98 32.99
CA ILE A 417 -2.94 31.20 33.60
C ILE A 417 -3.65 30.88 34.91
N ASP A 418 -3.32 31.63 35.94
CA ASP A 418 -4.01 31.53 37.23
C ASP A 418 -5.36 32.28 37.22
N ALA A 419 -6.01 32.37 38.38
CA ALA A 419 -7.27 33.10 38.51
C ALA A 419 -7.13 34.62 38.29
N ALA A 420 -5.94 35.18 38.54
CA ALA A 420 -5.62 36.59 38.30
C ALA A 420 -5.24 36.87 36.84
N GLY A 421 -4.98 35.81 36.05
CA GLY A 421 -4.55 35.90 34.66
C GLY A 421 -3.04 35.95 34.49
N GLU A 422 -2.28 35.65 35.54
CA GLU A 422 -0.82 35.63 35.52
C GLU A 422 -0.29 34.28 35.03
N LEU A 423 0.81 34.32 34.28
CA LEU A 423 1.51 33.16 33.75
C LEU A 423 2.33 32.46 34.84
N SER A 424 2.31 31.13 34.87
CA SER A 424 2.84 30.39 36.03
C SER A 424 3.62 29.13 35.70
N GLU A 425 3.32 28.43 34.61
CA GLU A 425 3.92 27.13 34.30
C GLU A 425 4.06 26.96 32.78
N PRO A 426 5.05 27.61 32.14
CA PRO A 426 5.26 27.49 30.71
C PRO A 426 5.69 26.07 30.34
N HIS A 427 4.99 25.49 29.39
CA HIS A 427 5.25 24.21 28.76
C HIS A 427 5.75 24.44 27.34
N LEU A 428 7.07 24.62 27.22
CA LEU A 428 7.77 24.74 25.95
C LEU A 428 8.00 23.35 25.35
N LYS A 429 7.28 23.03 24.28
CA LYS A 429 7.26 21.72 23.62
C LYS A 429 8.43 21.64 22.62
N SER A 430 9.00 20.45 22.48
CA SER A 430 10.07 20.21 21.49
C SER A 430 9.52 20.18 20.06
N ASP A 431 10.43 20.15 19.08
CA ASP A 431 10.10 19.72 17.71
C ASP A 431 9.46 18.32 17.73
N PHE A 432 8.72 17.98 16.66
CA PHE A 432 7.92 16.76 16.61
C PHE A 432 8.82 15.53 16.79
N ASN A 433 8.59 14.81 17.88
CA ASN A 433 9.22 13.54 18.21
C ASN A 433 8.16 12.46 18.37
N PHE A 434 8.10 11.56 17.39
CA PHE A 434 7.14 10.45 17.38
C PHE A 434 7.35 9.48 18.54
N ARG A 435 8.60 9.16 18.90
CA ARG A 435 8.90 8.26 20.02
C ARG A 435 8.44 8.85 21.35
N LEU A 436 8.74 10.13 21.56
CA LEU A 436 8.29 10.85 22.74
C LEU A 436 6.76 10.84 22.84
N LEU A 437 6.05 10.99 21.72
CA LEU A 437 4.59 10.99 21.69
C LEU A 437 3.96 9.66 22.09
N LEU A 438 4.61 8.54 21.77
CA LEU A 438 4.14 7.20 22.16
C LEU A 438 4.28 6.96 23.67
N GLU A 439 5.32 7.51 24.27
CA GLU A 439 5.64 7.36 25.70
C GLU A 439 4.89 8.39 26.57
N LEU A 440 4.81 9.63 26.09
CA LEU A 440 4.22 10.77 26.77
C LEU A 440 3.40 11.60 25.78
N ASN A 441 2.14 11.84 26.12
CA ASN A 441 1.33 12.78 25.35
C ASN A 441 1.77 14.22 25.65
N TYR A 442 2.76 14.73 24.93
CA TYR A 442 3.23 16.12 25.06
C TYR A 442 2.55 17.08 24.08
N ILE A 443 1.77 16.55 23.12
CA ILE A 443 0.93 17.34 22.21
C ILE A 443 -0.47 17.47 22.84
N CYS A 444 -0.57 18.29 23.89
CA CYS A 444 -1.82 18.67 24.56
C CYS A 444 -2.23 20.08 24.14
N HIS A 445 -3.54 20.37 24.18
CA HIS A 445 -4.22 21.64 23.85
C HIS A 445 -3.84 22.29 22.49
N ILE A 446 -4.72 23.14 21.95
CA ILE A 446 -4.72 23.71 20.57
C ILE A 446 -3.97 22.88 19.49
N ARG A 447 -4.57 21.79 19.02
CA ARG A 447 -4.04 21.01 17.88
C ARG A 447 -4.56 21.58 16.56
N GLN A 448 -3.74 21.94 15.55
CA GLN A 448 -4.14 22.26 14.15
C GLN A 448 -3.09 22.33 13.05
N PRO A 449 -3.37 21.98 11.75
CA PRO A 449 -4.61 21.43 11.20
C PRO A 449 -4.46 20.22 10.23
N VAL A 450 -5.38 19.26 10.34
CA VAL A 450 -5.50 18.12 9.40
C VAL A 450 -6.23 18.55 8.13
N ARG A 451 -5.57 18.47 6.96
CA ARG A 451 -6.21 18.69 5.66
C ARG A 451 -7.36 17.71 5.46
N ARG A 452 -8.60 18.23 5.43
CA ARG A 452 -9.81 17.41 5.23
C ARG A 452 -9.79 16.73 3.85
N ARG A 453 -9.90 15.39 3.81
CA ARG A 453 -10.35 14.65 2.61
C ARG A 453 -11.87 14.57 2.61
N PRO A 454 -12.55 14.69 1.46
CA PRO A 454 -13.96 14.36 1.37
C PRO A 454 -14.10 12.83 1.54
N ARG A 455 -14.75 12.38 2.64
CA ARG A 455 -15.24 11.00 2.95
C ARG A 455 -14.58 10.19 4.08
N SER A 456 -13.68 10.69 4.90
CA SER A 456 -13.19 9.91 6.07
C SER A 456 -14.08 10.10 7.31
N ARG A 457 -14.97 9.14 7.60
CA ARG A 457 -15.70 9.01 8.88
C ARG A 457 -14.83 8.28 9.91
N HIS A 458 -13.91 8.97 10.59
CA HIS A 458 -13.14 8.34 11.68
C HIS A 458 -13.39 9.06 13.01
N VAL A 459 -13.64 8.24 14.03
CA VAL A 459 -13.95 8.59 15.43
C VAL A 459 -12.71 9.18 16.09
N ILE A 460 -12.80 10.41 16.59
CA ILE A 460 -11.82 11.01 17.51
C ILE A 460 -12.11 10.48 18.91
N ALA A 461 -11.15 9.79 19.51
CA ALA A 461 -11.12 9.47 20.94
C ALA A 461 -10.06 10.36 21.63
N ALA A 462 -10.20 10.54 22.94
CA ALA A 462 -9.41 11.42 23.82
C ALA A 462 -7.90 11.48 23.50
N ASP A 463 -7.29 12.61 23.86
CA ASP A 463 -5.98 13.15 23.48
C ASP A 463 -4.87 12.21 22.99
N ARG A 464 -4.72 11.03 23.60
CA ARG A 464 -3.72 10.02 23.23
C ARG A 464 -4.06 9.23 21.95
N ASP A 465 -5.35 9.01 21.67
CA ASP A 465 -5.82 8.13 20.58
C ASP A 465 -5.73 8.80 19.21
N LEU A 466 -5.84 10.13 19.14
CA LEU A 466 -5.74 10.90 17.88
C LEU A 466 -4.31 10.92 17.34
N ALA A 467 -3.33 11.09 18.22
CA ALA A 467 -1.90 11.03 17.90
C ALA A 467 -1.46 9.62 17.46
N ALA A 468 -1.95 8.59 18.14
CA ALA A 468 -1.64 7.19 17.82
C ALA A 468 -2.31 6.69 16.53
N ARG A 469 -3.42 7.30 16.10
CA ARG A 469 -4.14 6.99 14.86
C ARG A 469 -3.69 7.84 13.66
N ALA A 470 -2.72 8.74 13.84
CA ALA A 470 -2.07 9.40 12.72
C ALA A 470 -1.38 8.33 11.86
N ASP A 471 -1.87 8.16 10.63
CA ASP A 471 -1.41 7.17 9.67
C ASP A 471 0.13 7.20 9.52
N PRO A 472 0.85 6.07 9.66
CA PRO A 472 2.30 6.03 9.44
C PRO A 472 2.72 6.48 8.03
N SER A 473 1.81 6.53 7.05
CA SER A 473 2.04 7.17 5.74
C SER A 473 2.23 8.70 5.81
N CYS A 474 1.84 9.35 6.93
CA CYS A 474 2.11 10.76 7.20
C CYS A 474 3.54 11.01 7.67
N ALA A 475 4.32 9.97 8.00
CA ALA A 475 5.73 10.10 8.40
C ALA A 475 6.66 10.56 7.27
N GLY A 476 6.21 10.50 6.00
CA GLY A 476 6.98 10.92 4.82
C GLY A 476 6.88 12.41 4.47
N ASN A 477 5.91 13.14 5.03
CA ASN A 477 5.86 14.59 4.92
C ASN A 477 6.12 15.17 6.31
N SER A 478 7.25 15.85 6.45
CA SER A 478 7.67 16.58 7.65
C SER A 478 6.47 17.15 8.42
N LEU A 479 6.43 16.86 9.72
CA LEU A 479 5.62 17.54 10.72
C LEU A 479 6.50 18.64 11.34
N PRO A 480 6.58 19.83 10.75
CA PRO A 480 7.33 20.94 11.30
C PRO A 480 6.60 21.49 12.52
N LEU A 481 7.35 21.75 13.58
CA LEU A 481 6.90 22.59 14.68
C LEU A 481 6.72 24.01 14.13
N ALA A 482 5.53 24.60 14.32
CA ALA A 482 5.42 26.05 14.36
C ALA A 482 6.14 26.47 15.64
N GLN A 483 7.45 26.75 15.54
CA GLN A 483 8.17 27.30 16.68
C GLN A 483 7.54 28.66 16.99
N ILE A 484 6.81 28.66 18.10
CA ILE A 484 6.12 29.76 18.78
C ILE A 484 4.71 30.07 18.23
N CYS A 485 3.73 29.38 18.82
CA CYS A 485 2.45 29.97 19.24
C CYS A 485 2.34 29.67 20.74
N GLU A 486 2.00 30.63 21.57
CA GLU A 486 1.78 30.41 23.00
C GLU A 486 0.28 30.30 23.25
N PHE A 487 -0.12 29.32 24.05
CA PHE A 487 -1.51 29.01 24.39
C PHE A 487 -1.69 29.01 25.90
N HIS A 488 -2.79 29.54 26.42
CA HIS A 488 -2.96 29.69 27.87
C HIS A 488 -4.07 28.77 28.39
N SER A 489 -3.68 27.76 29.18
CA SER A 489 -4.61 26.87 29.88
C SER A 489 -4.96 27.42 31.25
N ARG A 490 -6.24 27.49 31.62
CA ARG A 490 -6.64 27.96 32.95
C ARG A 490 -6.83 26.77 33.88
N CYS A 491 -5.95 26.63 34.86
CA CYS A 491 -6.12 25.60 35.89
C CYS A 491 -7.15 26.05 36.92
N GLY A 492 -8.43 25.75 36.67
CA GLY A 492 -9.39 25.58 37.76
C GLY A 492 -8.91 24.46 38.68
N VAL A 493 -8.99 24.65 40.00
CA VAL A 493 -8.58 23.64 40.99
C VAL A 493 -9.27 22.32 40.66
N TRP A 494 -8.50 21.31 40.23
CA TRP A 494 -8.95 19.93 40.30
C TRP A 494 -9.22 19.63 41.78
N ARG A 495 -10.47 19.77 42.21
CA ARG A 495 -10.89 19.16 43.46
C ARG A 495 -10.69 17.67 43.28
N GLN A 496 -9.65 17.13 43.91
CA GLN A 496 -9.74 15.79 44.49
C GLN A 496 -11.11 15.75 45.17
N ALA A 497 -12.02 14.94 44.62
CA ALA A 497 -13.29 14.68 45.26
C ALA A 497 -12.98 14.30 46.71
N ALA A 498 -13.43 15.15 47.63
CA ALA A 498 -13.26 14.94 49.06
C ALA A 498 -13.66 13.50 49.39
N GLY A 499 -12.76 12.82 50.11
CA GLY A 499 -12.79 11.38 50.30
C GLY A 499 -14.17 10.85 50.69
N ARG A 500 -14.65 9.88 49.90
CA ARG A 500 -15.49 8.81 50.45
C ARG A 500 -14.55 7.68 50.87
N PRO A 501 -14.47 7.33 52.17
CA PRO A 501 -13.66 6.20 52.60
C PRO A 501 -14.33 4.91 52.10
N GLY A 502 -13.57 4.10 51.38
CA GLY A 502 -13.99 2.74 51.01
C GLY A 502 -14.42 2.56 49.56
N ARG A 503 -13.45 2.54 48.65
CA ARG A 503 -13.31 1.51 47.60
C ARG A 503 -11.97 1.75 46.91
N ARG A 504 -11.01 0.85 47.11
CA ARG A 504 -9.79 0.77 46.30
C ARG A 504 -10.23 0.69 44.84
N ALA A 505 -9.93 1.72 44.06
CA ALA A 505 -10.14 1.70 42.62
C ALA A 505 -9.29 0.56 42.04
N ARG A 506 -9.94 -0.38 41.36
CA ARG A 506 -9.29 -1.45 40.62
C ARG A 506 -8.51 -0.82 39.45
N GLY A 507 -7.22 -0.57 39.67
CA GLY A 507 -6.23 -0.27 38.62
C GLY A 507 -5.84 -1.49 37.77
N ASP A 508 -6.34 -2.69 38.10
CA ASP A 508 -5.86 -3.95 37.51
C ASP A 508 -6.70 -4.48 36.34
N ARG A 509 -7.41 -3.64 35.58
CA ARG A 509 -8.10 -4.08 34.33
C ARG A 509 -7.68 -3.38 33.05
N ALA A 510 -6.63 -2.54 33.09
CA ALA A 510 -5.99 -2.05 31.87
C ALA A 510 -4.88 -2.99 31.34
N PHE A 511 -4.43 -3.97 32.14
CA PHE A 511 -3.37 -4.90 31.74
C PHE A 511 -3.85 -6.15 30.98
N GLU A 512 -5.16 -6.37 30.84
CA GLU A 512 -5.69 -7.59 30.20
C GLU A 512 -6.09 -7.40 28.73
N ALA A 513 -6.19 -6.15 28.25
CA ALA A 513 -6.42 -5.85 26.82
C ALA A 513 -5.16 -6.02 25.95
N VAL A 514 -3.98 -6.14 26.56
CA VAL A 514 -2.71 -6.42 25.86
C VAL A 514 -2.52 -7.93 25.60
N ARG A 515 -3.34 -8.81 26.19
CA ARG A 515 -3.16 -10.27 26.05
C ARG A 515 -4.05 -10.95 24.99
N ILE A 516 -5.02 -10.23 24.39
CA ILE A 516 -5.92 -10.80 23.36
C ILE A 516 -5.63 -10.27 21.94
N ALA A 517 -4.71 -9.31 21.78
CA ALA A 517 -4.16 -8.90 20.48
C ALA A 517 -2.78 -9.54 20.15
N GLY A 518 -2.38 -10.56 20.92
CA GLY A 518 -1.08 -11.23 20.83
C GLY A 518 -1.12 -12.68 20.29
N GLN A 519 -2.22 -13.10 19.65
CA GLN A 519 -2.28 -14.39 18.94
C GLN A 519 -2.64 -14.15 17.48
N GLY A 520 -1.64 -14.22 16.62
CA GLY A 520 -1.85 -14.21 15.16
C GLY A 520 -1.04 -13.19 14.38
N CYS A 521 0.22 -12.94 14.74
CA CYS A 521 1.26 -12.48 13.79
C CYS A 521 2.63 -12.53 14.49
N GLN A 522 3.37 -13.62 14.28
CA GLN A 522 4.81 -13.63 14.54
C GLN A 522 5.53 -13.06 13.31
N PRO A 523 6.31 -11.98 13.44
CA PRO A 523 7.41 -11.73 12.52
C PRO A 523 8.69 -12.35 13.11
N ARG A 524 9.22 -13.37 12.42
CA ARG A 524 10.55 -13.94 12.69
C ARG A 524 11.62 -12.89 12.39
N TRP A 525 12.24 -12.32 13.42
CA TRP A 525 13.41 -11.44 13.32
C TRP A 525 14.66 -12.10 13.93
N ALA A 526 14.94 -13.35 13.58
CA ALA A 526 16.03 -14.13 14.20
C ALA A 526 17.21 -14.51 13.30
N ASP A 527 17.19 -14.23 11.98
CA ASP A 527 18.20 -14.80 11.06
C ASP A 527 19.17 -13.81 10.42
N LEU A 528 19.37 -12.61 10.99
CA LEU A 528 20.37 -11.66 10.47
C LEU A 528 21.22 -11.04 11.58
N LEU A 529 22.05 -11.87 12.23
CA LEU A 529 23.25 -11.44 12.94
C LEU A 529 24.38 -12.45 12.70
N PRO A 530 25.41 -12.13 11.90
CA PRO A 530 26.67 -12.84 11.97
C PRO A 530 27.60 -12.17 12.99
N GLY A 531 28.18 -12.98 13.88
CA GLY A 531 29.55 -12.77 14.37
C GLY A 531 29.75 -12.11 15.73
N ARG A 532 29.73 -12.94 16.77
CA ARG A 532 30.63 -12.97 17.97
C ARG A 532 31.37 -11.68 18.36
N LEU A 533 31.06 -11.19 19.56
CA LEU A 533 32.08 -10.75 20.53
C LEU A 533 31.80 -11.44 21.87
N ALA A 534 32.75 -12.27 22.29
CA ALA A 534 32.74 -12.98 23.56
C ALA A 534 33.08 -12.00 24.70
N ALA A 535 32.17 -11.82 25.65
CA ALA A 535 32.47 -11.21 26.94
C ALA A 535 32.91 -12.32 27.91
N GLY A 536 34.20 -12.33 28.23
CA GLY A 536 34.76 -13.12 29.30
C GLY A 536 34.26 -12.61 30.65
N GLN A 537 33.90 -13.56 31.51
CA GLN A 537 33.69 -13.36 32.93
C GLN A 537 34.99 -12.89 33.59
N GLY A 538 34.90 -11.92 34.49
CA GLY A 538 36.01 -11.45 35.31
C GLY A 538 35.48 -10.64 36.49
N ASP A 539 35.37 -11.33 37.62
CA ASP A 539 34.95 -10.85 38.94
C ASP A 539 35.68 -9.58 39.40
N GLU A 540 34.90 -8.71 40.06
CA GLU A 540 35.41 -7.76 41.05
C GLU A 540 36.00 -8.51 42.26
N ALA A 541 37.30 -8.35 42.48
CA ALA A 541 37.89 -8.44 43.81
C ALA A 541 39.03 -7.43 43.97
N ALA A 542 38.78 -6.43 44.81
CA ALA A 542 39.73 -5.64 45.59
C ALA A 542 40.77 -4.77 44.85
N ARG A 543 40.50 -3.45 44.78
CA ARG A 543 41.15 -2.41 45.61
C ARG A 543 40.60 -1.02 45.36
#